data_AF-A0A1V4DM04-F1
#
_entry.id   AF-A0A1V4DM04-F1
#
_cell.length_a   1.000
_cell.length_b   1.000
_cell.length_c   1.000
_cell.angle_alpha   90.00
_cell.angle_beta   90.00
_cell.angle_gamma   90.00
#
_symmetry.space_group_name_H-M   'P 1'
#
loop_
_entity.id
_entity.type
_entity.pdbx_description
1 polymer ?
#
loop_
_entity_poly.entity_id
_entity_poly.type
_entity_poly.pdbx_seq_one_letter_code
_entity_poly.pdbx_strand_id
1 'polypeptide(L)'
;MKTKPACGPQRDPEFFEEIDKLFAKYPEAASRYAVSCLRLETVVLKIDFERQVGVSRVEDGRIITEFHDRDDDIVRLYRHTRCCQYVHGYECVRLCPIDE
;
A
#
# COMPACT_ATOMS: atom_id res chain seq x y z
N MET A 1 13.52 27.75 4.53
CA MET A 1 13.38 26.97 3.28
C MET A 1 12.05 26.21 3.35
N LYS A 2 11.22 26.25 2.30
CA LYS A 2 10.04 25.38 2.22
C LYS A 2 10.55 23.94 1.98
N THR A 3 10.35 23.06 2.95
CA THR A 3 10.72 21.65 2.83
C THR A 3 9.83 21.01 1.75
N LYS A 4 10.44 20.32 0.77
CA LYS A 4 9.66 19.55 -0.21
C LYS A 4 8.82 18.49 0.53
N PRO A 5 7.59 18.19 0.08
CA PRO A 5 6.79 17.11 0.67
C PRO A 5 7.52 15.78 0.53
N ALA A 6 7.15 14.76 1.30
CA ALA A 6 7.88 13.48 1.27
C ALA A 6 7.56 12.62 0.04
N CYS A 7 6.36 12.76 -0.52
CA CYS A 7 5.87 12.07 -1.71
C CYS A 7 4.87 13.00 -2.44
N GLY A 8 4.48 12.63 -3.66
CA GLY A 8 3.37 13.26 -4.38
C GLY A 8 3.84 14.11 -5.57
N PRO A 9 2.90 14.68 -6.35
CA PRO A 9 3.20 15.35 -7.61
C PRO A 9 4.09 16.59 -7.46
N GLN A 10 4.08 17.26 -6.31
CA GLN A 10 5.00 18.38 -6.05
C GLN A 10 6.43 17.93 -5.74
N ARG A 11 6.63 16.65 -5.38
CA ARG A 11 7.96 16.07 -5.19
C ARG A 11 8.46 15.38 -6.45
N ASP A 12 7.62 14.57 -7.09
CA ASP A 12 7.96 13.70 -8.21
C ASP A 12 7.06 13.98 -9.43
N PRO A 13 7.11 15.19 -10.02
CA PRO A 13 6.15 15.62 -11.04
C PRO A 13 6.16 14.75 -12.30
N GLU A 14 7.34 14.37 -12.80
CA GLU A 14 7.47 13.54 -14.01
C GLU A 14 6.91 12.13 -13.80
N PHE A 15 7.06 11.56 -12.61
CA PHE A 15 6.48 10.26 -12.27
C PHE A 15 4.95 10.31 -12.30
N PHE A 16 4.36 11.34 -11.69
CA PHE A 16 2.90 11.49 -11.67
C PHE A 16 2.32 11.81 -13.06
N GLU A 17 3.06 12.51 -13.92
CA GLU A 17 2.67 12.69 -15.34
C GLU A 17 2.54 11.35 -16.07
N GLU A 18 3.45 10.40 -15.82
CA GLU A 18 3.38 9.06 -16.41
C GLU A 18 2.23 8.22 -15.83
N ILE A 19 1.90 8.39 -14.55
CA ILE A 19 0.71 7.77 -13.94
C ILE A 19 -0.57 8.31 -14.58
N ASP A 20 -0.67 9.61 -14.83
CA ASP A 20 -1.84 10.21 -15.49
C ASP A 20 -2.03 9.64 -16.90
N LYS A 21 -0.95 9.50 -17.68
CA LYS A 21 -0.99 8.84 -18.99
C LYS A 21 -1.44 7.38 -18.89
N LEU A 22 -0.99 6.66 -17.86
CA LEU A 22 -1.38 5.28 -17.63
C LEU A 22 -2.88 5.15 -17.34
N PHE A 23 -3.44 6.01 -16.47
CA PHE A 23 -4.87 5.99 -16.16
C PHE A 23 -5.74 6.49 -17.31
N ALA A 24 -5.25 7.42 -18.14
CA ALA A 24 -5.93 7.79 -19.38
C ALA A 24 -6.01 6.61 -20.36
N LYS A 25 -5.00 5.71 -20.36
CA LYS A 25 -4.99 4.49 -21.17
C LYS A 25 -5.88 3.38 -20.62
N TYR A 26 -6.03 3.28 -19.30
CA TYR A 26 -6.83 2.25 -18.61
C TYR A 26 -7.83 2.91 -17.61
N PRO A 27 -8.89 3.56 -18.11
CA PRO A 27 -9.81 4.34 -17.27
C PRO A 27 -10.53 3.48 -16.22
N GLU A 28 -10.78 2.20 -16.49
CA GLU A 28 -11.37 1.25 -15.54
C GLU A 28 -10.42 0.85 -14.40
N ALA A 29 -9.11 1.07 -14.57
CA ALA A 29 -8.13 0.88 -13.50
C ALA A 29 -8.10 2.09 -12.57
N ALA A 30 -8.38 3.30 -13.07
CA ALA A 30 -8.33 4.53 -12.31
C ALA A 30 -9.34 4.58 -11.13
N SER A 31 -10.43 3.81 -11.21
CA SER A 31 -11.40 3.68 -10.10
C SER A 31 -11.01 2.64 -9.06
N ARG A 32 -10.05 1.76 -9.35
CA ARG A 32 -9.68 0.60 -8.52
C ARG A 32 -8.31 0.75 -7.86
N TYR A 33 -7.44 1.57 -8.43
CA TYR A 33 -6.05 1.70 -7.99
C TYR A 33 -5.71 3.15 -7.65
N ALA A 34 -4.85 3.32 -6.67
CA ALA A 34 -4.30 4.60 -6.25
C ALA A 34 -2.81 4.45 -5.93
N VAL A 35 -2.07 5.56 -6.01
CA VAL A 35 -0.68 5.64 -5.56
C VAL A 35 -0.66 6.01 -4.08
N SER A 36 0.03 5.23 -3.26
CA SER A 36 0.19 5.48 -1.82
C SER A 36 1.64 5.81 -1.47
N CYS A 37 1.84 6.78 -0.57
CA CYS A 37 3.14 7.14 -0.03
C CYS A 37 3.49 6.27 1.17
N LEU A 38 4.51 5.42 1.06
CA LEU A 38 4.91 4.45 2.09
C LEU A 38 5.73 5.04 3.25
N ARG A 39 5.67 6.37 3.46
CA ARG A 39 6.53 7.04 4.46
C ARG A 39 6.22 6.58 5.88
N LEU A 40 4.95 6.37 6.21
CA LEU A 40 4.57 5.97 7.57
C LEU A 40 5.11 4.58 7.87
N GLU A 41 4.98 3.67 6.92
CA GLU A 41 5.45 2.29 7.00
C GLU A 41 6.98 2.24 7.07
N THR A 42 7.66 2.85 6.11
CA THR A 42 9.12 2.69 5.95
C THR A 42 9.96 3.59 6.84
N VAL A 43 9.51 4.84 7.10
CA VAL A 43 10.31 5.83 7.84
C VAL A 43 9.88 5.94 9.31
N VAL A 44 8.57 5.90 9.58
CA VAL A 44 8.05 6.08 10.94
C VAL A 44 8.03 4.75 11.68
N LEU A 45 7.40 3.72 11.11
CA LEU A 45 7.29 2.39 11.70
C LEU A 45 8.51 1.50 11.43
N LYS A 46 9.35 1.85 10.44
CA LYS A 46 10.55 1.10 10.04
C LYS A 46 10.25 -0.35 9.68
N ILE A 47 9.14 -0.56 8.97
CA ILE A 47 8.74 -1.88 8.49
C ILE A 47 9.72 -2.36 7.42
N ASP A 48 10.16 -3.60 7.57
CA ASP A 48 10.89 -4.34 6.54
C ASP A 48 9.90 -5.20 5.76
N PHE A 49 9.56 -4.80 4.53
CA PHE A 49 8.58 -5.52 3.73
C PHE A 49 9.06 -6.90 3.26
N GLU A 50 10.37 -7.19 3.23
CA GLU A 50 10.84 -8.54 2.92
C GLU A 50 10.47 -9.52 4.04
N ARG A 51 10.40 -9.02 5.28
CA ARG A 51 10.13 -9.83 6.48
C ARG A 51 8.72 -9.70 7.02
N GLN A 52 8.09 -8.55 6.81
CA GLN A 52 6.83 -8.16 7.42
C GLN A 52 5.76 -7.82 6.38
N VAL A 53 4.50 -7.96 6.78
CA VAL A 53 3.33 -7.63 5.96
C VAL A 53 2.26 -6.97 6.83
N GLY A 54 1.57 -5.96 6.28
CA GLY A 54 0.43 -5.35 6.94
C GLY A 54 -0.79 -6.26 6.87
N VAL A 55 -1.48 -6.49 7.99
CA VAL A 55 -2.79 -7.14 8.05
C VAL A 55 -3.78 -6.07 8.47
N SER A 56 -4.75 -5.80 7.60
CA SER A 56 -5.78 -4.80 7.84
C SER A 56 -7.08 -5.44 8.30
N ARG A 57 -7.83 -4.69 9.08
CA ARG A 57 -9.18 -5.03 9.55
C ARG A 57 -9.98 -3.74 9.73
N VAL A 58 -11.31 -3.86 9.66
CA VAL A 58 -12.21 -2.75 9.97
C VAL A 58 -12.73 -2.93 11.39
N GLU A 59 -12.51 -1.95 12.25
CA GLU A 59 -12.99 -1.92 13.63
C GLU A 59 -13.55 -0.53 13.92
N ASP A 60 -14.79 -0.46 14.41
CA ASP A 60 -15.46 0.79 14.77
C ASP A 60 -15.42 1.88 13.67
N GLY A 61 -15.62 1.47 12.41
CA GLY A 61 -15.60 2.36 11.25
C GLY A 61 -14.20 2.87 10.86
N ARG A 62 -13.14 2.30 11.44
CA ARG A 62 -11.74 2.63 11.15
C ARG A 62 -11.06 1.46 10.48
N ILE A 63 -10.14 1.76 9.58
CA ILE A 63 -9.21 0.77 9.05
C ILE A 63 -7.99 0.76 9.97
N ILE A 64 -7.74 -0.38 10.60
CA ILE A 64 -6.55 -0.63 11.40
C ILE A 64 -5.65 -1.56 10.60
N THR A 65 -4.38 -1.21 10.47
CA THR A 65 -3.37 -2.06 9.83
C THR A 65 -2.26 -2.33 10.83
N GLU A 66 -2.03 -3.60 11.13
CA GLU A 66 -1.00 -4.10 12.03
C GLU A 66 0.07 -4.83 11.20
N PHE A 67 1.35 -4.62 11.49
CA PHE A 67 2.43 -5.24 10.74
C PHE A 67 2.97 -6.45 11.49
N HIS A 68 2.98 -7.59 10.82
CA HIS A 68 3.33 -8.89 11.36
C HIS A 68 4.48 -9.49 10.58
N ASP A 69 5.26 -10.37 11.23
CA ASP A 69 6.23 -11.18 10.48
C ASP A 69 5.46 -12.09 9.53
N ARG A 70 5.99 -12.26 8.32
CA ARG A 70 5.30 -13.04 7.27
C ARG A 70 4.99 -14.46 7.71
N ASP A 71 5.76 -15.02 8.65
CA ASP A 71 5.60 -16.37 9.19
C ASP A 71 4.59 -16.51 10.33
N ASP A 72 4.05 -15.41 10.84
CA ASP A 72 3.03 -15.42 11.90
C ASP A 72 1.76 -16.16 11.46
N ASP A 73 1.12 -16.84 12.41
CA ASP A 73 -0.11 -17.60 12.16
C ASP A 73 -1.24 -16.71 11.66
N ILE A 74 -1.34 -15.47 12.16
CA ILE A 74 -2.32 -14.50 11.67
C ILE A 74 -2.12 -14.21 10.17
N VAL A 75 -0.88 -14.16 9.68
CA VAL A 75 -0.60 -13.94 8.26
C VAL A 75 -1.00 -15.17 7.45
N ARG A 76 -0.71 -16.37 7.96
CA ARG A 76 -1.05 -17.65 7.30
C ARG A 76 -2.55 -17.78 7.03
N LEU A 77 -3.39 -17.28 7.93
CA LEU A 77 -4.85 -17.26 7.74
C LEU A 77 -5.31 -16.40 6.53
N TYR A 78 -4.48 -15.45 6.09
CA TYR A 78 -4.81 -14.50 4.99
C TYR A 78 -4.04 -14.77 3.70
N ARG A 79 -3.11 -15.75 3.66
CA ARG A 79 -2.04 -15.90 2.65
C ARG A 79 -2.48 -16.08 1.19
N HIS A 80 -3.74 -16.45 0.90
CA HIS A 80 -4.07 -16.97 -0.44
C HIS A 80 -4.97 -16.10 -1.34
N THR A 81 -5.68 -15.08 -0.84
CA THR A 81 -6.68 -14.36 -1.66
C THR A 81 -6.88 -12.87 -1.34
N ARG A 82 -6.01 -12.25 -0.52
CA ARG A 82 -6.36 -11.02 0.20
C ARG A 82 -5.42 -9.83 0.02
N CYS A 83 -4.51 -9.88 -0.96
CA CYS A 83 -3.59 -8.77 -1.16
C CYS A 83 -4.29 -7.53 -1.71
N CYS A 84 -4.11 -6.39 -1.04
CA CYS A 84 -4.74 -5.12 -1.40
C CYS A 84 -3.73 -3.97 -1.54
N GLN A 85 -2.44 -4.23 -1.35
CA GLN A 85 -1.38 -3.27 -1.60
C GLN A 85 -0.12 -4.00 -2.05
N TYR A 86 0.45 -3.51 -3.14
CA TYR A 86 1.63 -4.08 -3.77
C TYR A 86 2.74 -3.04 -3.86
N VAL A 87 3.98 -3.48 -3.76
CA VAL A 87 5.17 -2.66 -4.09
C VAL A 87 5.81 -3.14 -5.40
N HIS A 88 6.96 -2.56 -5.75
CA HIS A 88 7.71 -2.93 -6.95
C HIS A 88 7.90 -4.46 -7.04
N GLY A 89 7.75 -5.03 -8.24
CA GLY A 89 7.80 -6.48 -8.45
C GLY A 89 6.52 -7.24 -8.08
N TYR A 90 5.41 -6.53 -7.80
CA TYR A 90 4.12 -7.11 -7.37
C TYR A 90 4.19 -7.85 -6.03
N GLU A 91 5.13 -7.48 -5.17
CA GLU A 91 5.21 -8.03 -3.83
C GLU A 91 4.04 -7.52 -2.97
N CYS A 92 3.36 -8.44 -2.30
CA CYS A 92 2.25 -8.11 -1.43
C CYS A 92 2.72 -7.59 -0.07
N VAL A 93 2.39 -6.33 0.24
CA VAL A 93 2.78 -5.66 1.49
C VAL A 93 1.63 -5.35 2.42
N ARG A 94 0.39 -5.50 1.96
CA ARG A 94 -0.81 -5.39 2.81
C ARG A 94 -1.89 -6.37 2.39
N LEU A 95 -2.40 -7.09 3.38
CA LEU A 95 -3.55 -7.97 3.33
C LEU A 95 -4.77 -7.22 3.88
N CYS A 96 -5.92 -7.36 3.24
CA CYS A 96 -7.19 -6.77 3.65
C CYS A 96 -8.23 -7.87 3.91
N PRO A 97 -9.27 -7.64 4.71
CA PRO A 97 -10.38 -8.60 4.82
C PRO A 97 -11.07 -8.73 3.45
N ILE A 98 -11.63 -9.92 3.18
CA ILE A 98 -12.68 -10.03 2.16
C ILE A 98 -13.92 -9.50 2.88
N ASP A 99 -14.57 -8.48 2.33
CA ASP A 99 -15.83 -7.97 2.85
C ASP A 99 -16.78 -9.14 3.18
N GLU A 100 -17.45 -9.10 4.35
CA GLU A 100 -18.58 -10.01 4.65
C GLU A 100 -19.77 -9.73 3.71
#